data_AF-A0A392PEF1-F1
#
_entry.id   AF-A0A392PEF1-F1
#
_cell.length_a   1.000
_cell.length_b   1.000
_cell.length_c   1.000
_cell.angle_alpha   90.00
_cell.angle_beta   90.00
_cell.angle_gamma   90.00
#
_symmetry.space_group_name_H-M   'P 1'
#
loop_
_entity.id
_entity.type
_entity.pdbx_description
1 polymer ?
#
loop_
_entity_poly.entity_id
_entity_poly.type
_entity_poly.pdbx_seq_one_letter_code
_entity_poly.pdbx_strand_id
1 'polypeptide(L)' 'MSTEDGGFAYRHVQGKKETLRKYIERFTRDAVEVKGADDTLKWFIFEKGLRTDSMFREKLELKEPQSMNKLLTRAQL' A
#
# COMPACT_ATOMS: atom_id res chain seq x y z
N MET A 1 2.81 15.40 24.05
CA MET A 1 3.30 14.00 24.16
C MET A 1 3.51 13.54 22.73
N SER A 2 4.71 13.79 22.21
CA SER A 2 5.05 13.66 20.79
C SER A 2 5.64 12.29 20.53
N THR A 3 4.88 11.44 19.84
CA THR A 3 5.41 10.24 19.17
C THR A 3 4.90 10.26 17.74
N GLU A 4 5.35 11.28 17.01
CA GLU A 4 5.16 11.39 15.56
C GLU A 4 6.52 11.24 14.88
N ASP A 5 7.14 10.06 15.00
CA ASP A 5 8.22 9.70 14.08
C ASP A 5 8.30 8.18 13.85
N GLY A 6 7.11 7.56 13.75
CA GLY A 6 6.99 6.28 13.08
C GLY A 6 7.13 6.54 11.59
N GLY A 7 8.34 6.36 11.05
CA GLY A 7 8.70 6.67 9.67
C GLY A 7 7.66 6.17 8.66
N PHE A 8 7.55 6.88 7.53
CA PHE A 8 6.57 6.70 6.45
C PHE A 8 6.11 5.24 6.22
N ALA A 9 7.02 4.26 6.30
CA ALA A 9 6.71 2.83 6.19
C ALA A 9 5.72 2.26 7.25
N TYR A 10 5.79 2.69 8.52
CA TYR A 10 4.95 2.12 9.60
C TYR A 10 3.53 2.67 9.63
N ARG A 11 3.29 3.84 9.02
CA ARG A 11 1.95 4.45 8.90
C ARG A 11 1.07 3.76 7.85
N HIS A 12 1.69 2.96 6.97
CA HIS A 12 1.04 2.31 5.85
C HIS A 12 0.88 0.80 6.04
N VAL A 13 0.66 0.33 7.26
CA VAL A 13 0.24 -1.05 7.50
C VAL A 13 -1.29 -1.14 7.46
N GLN A 14 -1.82 -2.17 6.79
CA GLN A 14 -3.24 -2.46 6.74
C GLN A 14 -3.74 -2.86 8.14
N GLY A 15 -4.76 -2.16 8.63
CA GLY A 15 -5.36 -2.46 9.93
C GLY A 15 -6.03 -3.83 9.98
N LYS A 16 -6.04 -4.49 11.14
CA LYS A 16 -6.66 -5.82 11.32
C LYS A 16 -8.16 -5.88 10.94
N LYS A 17 -8.88 -4.76 11.06
CA LYS A 17 -10.30 -4.63 10.69
C LYS A 17 -10.50 -3.80 9.42
N GLU A 18 -9.42 -3.37 8.80
CA GLU A 18 -9.47 -2.54 7.61
C GLU A 18 -9.63 -3.38 6.37
N THR A 19 -10.63 -3.03 5.56
CA THR A 19 -10.82 -3.67 4.26
C THR A 19 -9.70 -3.27 3.31
N LEU A 20 -9.34 -4.17 2.39
CA LEU A 20 -8.28 -3.94 1.41
C LEU A 20 -8.53 -2.65 0.61
N ARG A 21 -9.78 -2.39 0.22
CA ARG A 21 -10.17 -1.16 -0.47
C ARG A 21 -9.83 0.11 0.32
N LYS A 22 -10.21 0.18 1.60
CA LYS A 22 -9.92 1.35 2.45
C LYS A 22 -8.42 1.55 2.64
N TYR A 23 -7.68 0.46 2.77
CA TYR A 23 -6.22 0.49 2.85
C TYR A 23 -5.60 1.10 1.59
N ILE A 24 -6.00 0.64 0.40
CA ILE A 24 -5.47 1.13 -0.88
C ILE A 24 -5.87 2.60 -1.10
N GLU A 25 -7.10 2.99 -0.75
CA GLU A 25 -7.55 4.39 -0.84
C GLU A 25 -6.72 5.31 0.06
N ARG A 26 -6.42 4.92 1.31
CA ARG A 26 -5.50 5.67 2.19
C ARG A 26 -4.10 5.72 1.59
N PHE A 27 -3.55 4.56 1.22
CA PHE A 27 -2.19 4.47 0.69
C PHE A 27 -2.00 5.34 -0.55
N THR A 28 -2.95 5.30 -1.48
CA THR A 28 -2.86 6.04 -2.74
C THR A 28 -2.93 7.55 -2.49
N ARG A 29 -3.82 8.02 -1.61
CA ARG A 29 -3.90 9.44 -1.25
C ARG A 29 -2.57 9.92 -0.67
N ASP A 30 -2.05 9.20 0.32
CA ASP A 30 -0.82 9.59 1.01
C ASP A 30 0.41 9.48 0.05
N ALA A 31 0.41 8.53 -0.88
CA ALA A 31 1.47 8.37 -1.89
C ALA A 31 1.40 9.38 -3.06
N VAL A 32 0.25 10.02 -3.28
CA VAL A 32 0.07 11.14 -4.24
C VAL A 32 0.59 12.44 -3.65
N GLU A 33 0.47 12.62 -2.33
CA GLU A 33 0.98 13.80 -1.62
C GLU A 33 2.52 13.85 -1.63
N VAL A 34 3.20 12.69 -1.66
CA VAL A 34 4.65 12.60 -1.84
C VAL A 34 5.03 12.67 -3.33
N LYS A 35 5.06 13.89 -3.88
CA LYS A 35 5.55 14.15 -5.24
C LYS A 35 7.03 13.75 -5.34
N GLY A 36 7.35 12.85 -6.27
CA GLY A 36 8.72 12.40 -6.56
C GLY A 36 9.18 11.13 -5.84
N ALA A 37 8.35 10.50 -5.01
CA ALA A 37 8.66 9.17 -4.51
C ALA A 37 8.67 8.14 -5.64
N ASP A 38 9.75 7.37 -5.70
CA ASP A 38 9.97 6.29 -6.66
C ASP A 38 8.80 5.28 -6.61
N ASP A 39 8.26 4.90 -7.77
CA ASP A 39 7.15 3.96 -7.87
C ASP A 39 7.51 2.57 -7.30
N THR A 40 8.77 2.15 -7.40
CA THR A 40 9.30 0.94 -6.78
C THR A 40 9.29 1.05 -5.25
N LEU A 41 9.63 2.22 -4.70
CA LEU A 41 9.57 2.46 -3.25
C LEU A 41 8.12 2.44 -2.75
N LYS A 42 7.19 3.04 -3.51
CA LYS A 42 5.75 2.99 -3.20
C LYS A 42 5.24 1.56 -3.23
N TRP A 43 5.65 0.76 -4.22
CA TRP A 43 5.28 -0.65 -4.31
C TRP A 43 5.81 -1.45 -3.12
N PHE A 44 7.08 -1.29 -2.76
CA PHE A 44 7.69 -1.99 -1.63
C PHE A 44 6.93 -1.71 -0.32
N ILE A 45 6.62 -0.44 -0.05
CA ILE A 45 5.87 -0.07 1.17
C ILE A 45 4.45 -0.62 1.11
N PHE A 46 3.80 -0.56 -0.06
CA PHE A 46 2.46 -1.08 -0.25
C PHE A 46 2.38 -2.58 0.04
N GLU A 47 3.28 -3.37 -0.54
CA GLU A 47 3.35 -4.83 -0.38
C GLU A 47 3.63 -5.22 1.07
N LYS A 48 4.60 -4.57 1.73
CA LYS A 48 4.93 -4.83 3.14
C LYS A 48 3.83 -4.39 4.10
N GLY A 49 3.04 -3.39 3.71
CA GLY A 49 1.90 -2.92 4.48
C GLY A 49 0.67 -3.82 4.39
N LEU A 50 0.55 -4.70 3.38
CA LEU A 50 -0.54 -5.65 3.29
C LEU A 50 -0.46 -6.70 4.41
N ARG A 51 -1.62 -7.14 4.88
CA ARG A 51 -1.68 -8.28 5.79
C ARG A 51 -1.13 -9.54 5.12
N THR A 52 -0.37 -10.32 5.88
CA THR A 52 0.25 -11.56 5.40
C THR A 52 -0.76 -12.60 4.92
N ASP A 53 -1.98 -12.60 5.45
CA ASP A 53 -3.08 -13.51 5.07
C ASP A 53 -3.93 -12.99 3.90
N SER A 54 -3.51 -11.92 3.24
CA SER A 54 -4.24 -11.38 2.09
C SER A 54 -3.95 -12.20 0.84
N MET A 55 -4.96 -12.90 0.31
CA MET A 55 -4.90 -13.52 -1.04
C MET A 55 -4.47 -12.53 -2.14
N PHE A 56 -4.68 -11.23 -1.90
CA PHE A 56 -4.24 -10.18 -2.80
C PHE A 56 -2.72 -10.04 -2.84
N ARG A 57 -2.04 -10.22 -1.70
CA ARG A 57 -0.58 -10.22 -1.62
C ARG A 57 0.03 -11.35 -2.44
N GLU A 58 -0.51 -12.57 -2.32
CA GLU A 58 -0.07 -13.71 -3.15
C GLU A 58 -0.22 -13.41 -4.66
N LYS A 59 -1.34 -12.81 -5.07
CA LYS A 59 -1.57 -12.41 -6.47
C LYS A 59 -0.61 -11.31 -6.95
N LEU A 60 -0.10 -10.48 -6.07
CA LEU A 60 0.89 -9.44 -6.41
C LEU A 60 2.29 -10.02 -6.56
N GLU A 61 2.67 -10.97 -5.69
CA GLU A 61 3.95 -11.68 -5.78
C GLU A 61 4.09 -12.45 -7.11
N LEU A 62 2.96 -12.92 -7.67
CA LEU A 62 2.94 -13.57 -8.99
C LEU A 62 3.11 -12.61 -10.18
N LYS A 63 2.73 -11.35 -10.04
CA LYS A 63 2.82 -10.36 -11.13
C LYS A 63 2.91 -8.95 -10.57
N GLU A 64 4.09 -8.37 -10.61
CA GLU A 64 4.27 -6.97 -10.25
C GLU A 64 3.41 -6.05 -11.14
N PRO A 65 2.68 -5.08 -10.57
CA PRO A 65 1.97 -4.08 -11.36
C PRO A 65 2.94 -3.01 -11.88
N GLN A 66 2.83 -2.66 -13.15
CA GLN A 66 3.68 -1.64 -13.80
C GLN A 66 3.46 -0.21 -13.27
N SER A 67 2.38 0.03 -12.49
CA SER A 67 2.09 1.33 -11.88
C SER A 67 1.05 1.19 -10.76
N MET A 68 1.01 2.18 -9.85
CA MET A 68 0.03 2.24 -8.76
C MET A 68 -1.43 2.27 -9.25
N ASN A 69 -1.70 2.90 -10.40
CA ASN A 69 -3.04 2.94 -10.98
C ASN A 69 -3.55 1.56 -11.39
N LYS A 70 -2.69 0.69 -11.94
CA LYS A 70 -3.07 -0.69 -12.29
C LYS A 70 -3.34 -1.55 -11.04
N LEU A 71 -2.76 -1.17 -9.91
CA LEU A 71 -2.94 -1.86 -8.63
C LEU A 71 -4.36 -1.64 -8.09
N LEU A 72 -4.86 -0.41 -8.14
CA LEU A 72 -6.26 -0.07 -7.81
C LEU A 72 -7.26 -0.89 -8.62
N THR A 73 -7.04 -1.00 -9.94
CA THR A 73 -7.91 -1.81 -10.81
C THR A 73 -7.90 -3.28 -10.41
N ARG A 74 -6.74 -3.84 -10.04
CA ARG A 74 -6.64 -5.25 -9.61
C ARG A 74 -7.29 -5.52 -8.26
N ALA A 75 -7.35 -4.53 -7.38
CA ALA A 75 -7.96 -4.68 -6.06
C ALA A 75 -9.48 -4.52 -6.06
N GLN A 76 -10.03 -3.96 -7.14
CA GLN A 76 -11.47 -3.84 -7.36
C GLN A 76 -12.07 -5.06 -8.08
N LEU A 77 -11.22 -5.96 -8.60
CA LEU A 77 -11.57 -7.24 -9.23
C LEU A 77 -11.48 -8.40 -8.22
#